data_AF-A0A6V7W3N7-F1
#
_entry.id   AF-A0A6V7W3N7-F1
#
_cell.length_a   1.000
_cell.length_b   1.000
_cell.length_c   1.000
_cell.angle_alpha   90.00
_cell.angle_beta   90.00
_cell.angle_gamma   90.00
#
_symmetry.space_group_name_H-M   'P 1'
#
loop_
_entity.id
_entity.type
_entity.pdbx_description
1 polymer ?
#
loop_
_entity_poly.entity_id
_entity_poly.type
_entity_poly.pdbx_seq_one_letter_code
_entity_poly.pdbx_strand_id
1 'polypeptide(L)'
;MSVKSESSSSDTVEVNSVGSVENQSGPFTDEQMQMEIKCKTTDGGIVNVSVSHLLQSSVFKDMWKDLDMKPEDFEKFEFPVNTEANVFSKVVEWMGEHIGKPDPKIETDPATRQRKSLNFSEYETDFLKVGVEEL
;
A
#
# COMPACT_ATOMS: atom_id res chain seq x y z
N MET A 1 61.02 -22.76 18.34
CA MET A 1 59.61 -22.30 18.33
C MET A 1 59.58 -20.93 17.69
N SER A 2 58.83 -20.79 16.59
CA SER A 2 58.03 -19.61 16.21
C SER A 2 57.77 -19.65 14.71
N VAL A 3 56.49 -19.46 14.40
CA VAL A 3 55.78 -19.87 13.20
C VAL A 3 55.72 -18.77 12.13
N LYS A 4 55.36 -19.22 10.92
CA LYS A 4 55.19 -18.49 9.66
C LYS A 4 54.29 -17.26 9.71
N SER A 5 54.63 -16.33 8.82
CA SER A 5 53.82 -15.49 7.94
C SER A 5 52.30 -15.68 7.97
N GLU A 6 51.55 -14.58 8.03
CA GLU A 6 50.60 -14.18 6.96
C GLU A 6 50.00 -12.80 7.27
N SER A 7 50.21 -11.88 6.34
CA SER A 7 49.49 -10.62 6.21
C SER A 7 48.21 -10.92 5.42
N SER A 8 47.04 -10.62 5.97
CA SER A 8 45.81 -10.54 5.17
C SER A 8 44.91 -9.48 5.76
N SER A 9 44.90 -8.32 5.09
CA SER A 9 43.85 -7.32 5.22
C SER A 9 42.56 -7.90 4.66
N SER A 10 41.51 -7.96 5.47
CA SER A 10 40.15 -8.22 4.99
C SER A 10 39.35 -6.94 5.13
N ASP A 11 39.32 -6.17 4.05
CA ASP A 11 38.25 -5.25 3.72
C ASP A 11 36.99 -6.08 3.48
N THR A 12 35.99 -5.95 4.36
CA THR A 12 34.62 -6.34 4.04
C THR A 12 33.75 -5.11 4.08
N VAL A 13 33.50 -4.64 2.87
CA VAL A 13 32.60 -3.60 2.39
C VAL A 13 31.25 -3.68 3.10
N GLU A 14 30.89 -2.61 3.82
CA GLU A 14 29.52 -2.33 4.22
C GLU A 14 28.69 -2.05 2.96
N VAL A 15 27.84 -2.99 2.57
CA VAL A 15 26.82 -2.73 1.54
C VAL A 15 25.65 -2.02 2.23
N ASN A 16 25.79 -0.71 2.37
CA ASN A 16 24.66 0.19 2.52
C ASN A 16 23.84 0.17 1.23
N SER A 17 22.87 -0.73 1.13
CA SER A 17 21.78 -0.59 0.16
C SER A 17 20.85 0.53 0.65
N VAL A 18 21.27 1.77 0.40
CA VAL A 18 20.35 2.90 0.32
C VAL A 18 19.55 2.67 -0.97
N GLY A 19 18.45 1.93 -0.84
CA GLY A 19 17.42 1.90 -1.86
C GLY A 19 16.87 3.32 -1.99
N SER A 20 17.29 4.00 -3.05
CA SER A 20 16.72 5.27 -3.46
C SER A 20 15.21 5.09 -3.56
N VAL A 21 14.48 5.73 -2.66
CA VAL A 21 13.04 5.97 -2.82
C VAL A 21 12.94 6.91 -4.01
N GLU A 22 12.73 6.35 -5.20
CA GLU A 22 12.33 7.13 -6.36
C GLU A 22 11.05 7.87 -5.96
N ASN A 23 11.15 9.19 -5.78
CA ASN A 23 10.01 10.08 -5.75
C ASN A 23 9.29 9.92 -7.09
N GLN A 24 8.33 9.00 -7.14
CA GLN A 24 7.36 8.96 -8.20
C GLN A 24 6.56 10.26 -8.08
N SER A 25 6.91 11.24 -8.91
CA SER A 25 6.09 12.43 -9.13
C SER A 25 4.79 11.96 -9.77
N GLY A 26 3.82 11.61 -8.91
CA GLY A 26 2.48 11.25 -9.33
C GLY A 26 1.81 12.42 -10.06
N PRO A 27 0.66 12.18 -10.72
CA PRO A 27 -0.09 13.22 -11.40
C PRO A 27 -0.70 14.29 -10.47
N PHE A 28 -0.49 14.15 -9.15
CA PHE A 28 -1.05 15.01 -8.11
C PHE A 28 0.05 15.67 -7.30
N THR A 29 -0.19 16.89 -6.86
CA THR A 29 0.67 17.60 -5.90
C THR A 29 0.48 17.05 -4.49
N ASP A 30 1.43 17.31 -3.59
CA ASP A 30 1.32 16.91 -2.18
C ASP A 30 0.04 17.46 -1.52
N GLU A 31 -0.37 18.68 -1.87
CA GLU A 31 -1.62 19.29 -1.40
C GLU A 31 -2.84 18.52 -1.89
N GLN A 32 -2.85 18.12 -3.16
CA GLN A 32 -3.93 17.32 -3.75
C GLN A 32 -3.99 15.91 -3.13
N MET A 33 -2.84 15.34 -2.76
CA MET A 33 -2.78 14.04 -2.08
C MET A 33 -3.42 14.05 -0.69
N GLN A 34 -3.47 15.21 -0.02
CA GLN A 34 -4.12 15.40 1.28
C GLN A 34 -5.60 15.76 1.18
N MET A 35 -6.11 16.08 -0.01
CA MET A 35 -7.54 16.35 -0.19
C MET A 35 -8.36 15.10 0.11
N GLU A 36 -9.56 15.29 0.67
CA GLU A 36 -10.48 14.21 1.01
C GLU A 36 -11.57 14.05 -0.04
N ILE A 37 -11.90 12.80 -0.35
CA ILE A 37 -13.05 12.41 -1.17
C ILE A 37 -14.06 11.72 -0.28
N LYS A 38 -15.34 12.06 -0.47
CA LYS A 38 -16.45 11.40 0.24
C LYS A 38 -16.67 10.02 -0.35
N CYS A 39 -16.48 8.98 0.47
CA CYS A 39 -16.78 7.60 0.09
C CYS A 39 -18.11 7.18 0.69
N LYS A 40 -19.08 6.84 -0.16
CA LYS A 40 -20.45 6.48 0.24
C LYS A 40 -20.62 4.98 0.29
N THR A 41 -20.96 4.46 1.46
CA THR A 41 -21.06 3.02 1.75
C THR A 41 -22.49 2.50 1.56
N THR A 42 -22.67 1.18 1.49
CA THR A 42 -23.97 0.55 1.17
C THR A 42 -25.01 0.72 2.26
N ASP A 43 -24.57 0.88 3.51
CA ASP A 43 -25.37 1.20 4.69
C ASP A 43 -25.76 2.70 4.77
N GLY A 44 -25.37 3.50 3.78
CA GLY A 44 -25.62 4.94 3.74
C GLY A 44 -24.61 5.78 4.53
N GLY A 45 -23.58 5.15 5.10
CA GLY A 45 -22.46 5.85 5.73
C GLY A 45 -21.64 6.68 4.73
N ILE A 46 -20.92 7.65 5.27
CA ILE A 46 -19.95 8.46 4.53
C ILE A 46 -18.62 8.41 5.29
N VAL A 47 -17.56 7.99 4.61
CA VAL A 47 -16.20 8.00 5.12
C VAL A 47 -15.38 8.94 4.24
N ASN A 48 -14.80 9.99 4.81
CA ASN A 48 -13.89 10.85 4.09
C ASN A 48 -12.50 10.19 4.03
N VAL A 49 -11.93 10.08 2.84
CA VAL A 49 -10.66 9.39 2.63
C VAL A 49 -9.76 10.26 1.78
N SER A 50 -8.49 10.42 2.17
CA SER A 50 -7.57 11.22 1.37
C SER A 50 -7.26 10.57 0.02
N VAL A 51 -6.99 11.40 -0.98
CA VAL A 51 -6.62 10.96 -2.33
C VAL A 51 -5.46 9.98 -2.29
N SER A 52 -4.45 10.24 -1.45
CA SER A 52 -3.28 9.36 -1.31
C SER A 52 -3.61 7.92 -0.90
N HIS A 53 -4.64 7.71 -0.07
CA HIS A 53 -5.12 6.37 0.26
C HIS A 53 -5.88 5.77 -0.92
N LEU A 54 -6.81 6.51 -1.51
CA LEU A 54 -7.67 6.03 -2.61
C LEU A 54 -6.89 5.64 -3.87
N LEU A 55 -5.72 6.22 -4.12
CA LEU A 55 -4.85 5.84 -5.24
C LEU A 55 -4.30 4.41 -5.14
N GLN A 56 -4.40 3.75 -3.98
CA GLN A 56 -4.12 2.31 -3.87
C GLN A 56 -5.21 1.46 -4.52
N SER A 57 -6.45 1.95 -4.60
CA SER A 57 -7.56 1.26 -5.27
C SER A 57 -7.48 1.41 -6.79
N SER A 58 -7.36 0.27 -7.50
CA SER A 58 -7.44 0.26 -8.97
C SER A 58 -8.79 0.75 -9.47
N VAL A 59 -9.88 0.34 -8.79
CA VAL A 59 -11.24 0.76 -9.15
C VAL A 59 -11.41 2.28 -9.07
N PHE A 60 -10.86 2.90 -8.02
CA PHE A 60 -10.87 4.36 -7.91
C PHE A 60 -10.08 5.01 -9.05
N LYS A 61 -8.85 4.54 -9.31
CA LYS A 61 -8.01 5.07 -10.39
C LYS A 61 -8.65 4.95 -11.77
N ASP A 62 -9.22 3.79 -12.07
CA ASP A 62 -9.86 3.51 -13.34
C ASP A 62 -11.09 4.40 -13.52
N MET A 63 -11.94 4.49 -12.49
CA MET A 63 -13.13 5.34 -12.55
C MET A 63 -12.79 6.83 -12.63
N TRP A 64 -11.78 7.30 -11.89
CA TRP A 64 -11.30 8.68 -11.95
C TRP A 64 -10.82 9.04 -13.36
N LYS A 65 -10.10 8.12 -14.00
CA LYS A 65 -9.61 8.27 -15.38
C LYS A 65 -10.74 8.20 -16.40
N ASP A 66 -11.66 7.25 -16.27
CA ASP A 66 -12.75 7.03 -17.23
C ASP A 66 -13.74 8.20 -17.26
N LEU A 67 -13.88 8.91 -16.14
CA LEU A 67 -14.68 10.12 -16.02
C LEU A 67 -13.92 11.41 -16.38
N ASP A 68 -12.64 11.31 -16.78
CA ASP A 68 -11.74 12.44 -17.06
C ASP A 68 -11.75 13.51 -15.95
N MET A 69 -11.76 13.05 -14.69
CA MET A 69 -11.89 13.93 -13.53
C MET A 69 -10.59 14.70 -13.28
N LYS A 70 -10.74 15.96 -12.85
CA LYS A 70 -9.61 16.84 -12.53
C LYS A 70 -9.52 17.07 -11.03
N PRO A 71 -8.36 17.49 -10.51
CA PRO A 71 -8.21 17.74 -9.08
C PRO A 71 -9.25 18.70 -8.50
N GLU A 72 -9.78 19.64 -9.28
CA GLU A 72 -10.84 20.55 -8.84
C GLU A 72 -12.20 19.86 -8.60
N ASP A 73 -12.35 18.62 -9.08
CA ASP A 73 -13.57 17.83 -8.93
C ASP A 73 -13.58 16.98 -7.64
N PHE A 74 -12.46 16.87 -6.92
CA PHE A 74 -12.35 16.04 -5.71
C PHE A 74 -13.44 16.35 -4.67
N GLU A 75 -13.75 17.62 -4.42
CA GLU A 75 -14.74 18.03 -3.41
C GLU A 75 -16.19 17.70 -3.80
N LYS A 76 -16.48 17.62 -5.10
CA LYS A 76 -17.82 17.36 -5.64
C LYS A 76 -18.05 15.87 -5.89
N PHE A 77 -16.97 15.12 -6.01
CA PHE A 77 -17.00 13.73 -6.36
C PHE A 77 -17.31 12.87 -5.12
N GLU A 78 -18.27 11.96 -5.27
CA GLU A 78 -18.59 10.95 -4.27
C GLU A 78 -18.22 9.57 -4.82
N PHE A 79 -17.31 8.88 -4.14
CA PHE A 79 -16.89 7.54 -4.52
C PHE A 79 -17.84 6.50 -3.94
N PRO A 80 -18.60 5.74 -4.75
CA PRO A 80 -19.44 4.68 -4.24
C PRO A 80 -18.60 3.47 -3.80
N VAL A 81 -18.89 2.94 -2.62
CA VAL A 81 -18.23 1.78 -2.03
C VAL A 81 -19.27 0.69 -1.76
N ASN A 82 -19.00 -0.52 -2.25
CA ASN A 82 -19.88 -1.68 -2.11
C ASN A 82 -19.62 -2.46 -0.80
N THR A 83 -19.49 -1.76 0.33
CA THR A 83 -19.35 -2.37 1.66
C THR A 83 -19.90 -1.41 2.72
N GLU A 84 -20.12 -1.92 3.93
CA GLU A 84 -20.51 -1.12 5.10
C GLU A 84 -19.39 -0.23 5.62
N ALA A 85 -19.73 0.82 6.36
CA ALA A 85 -18.78 1.84 6.82
C ALA A 85 -17.75 1.33 7.83
N ASN A 86 -18.12 0.38 8.69
CA ASN A 86 -17.21 -0.28 9.64
C ASN A 86 -16.10 -1.05 8.91
N VAL A 87 -16.45 -1.88 7.92
CA VAL A 87 -15.52 -2.66 7.12
C VAL A 87 -14.67 -1.72 6.26
N PHE A 88 -15.28 -0.71 5.63
CA PHE A 88 -14.52 0.23 4.82
C PHE A 88 -13.52 1.05 5.64
N SER A 89 -13.86 1.41 6.88
CA SER A 89 -12.92 2.10 7.77
C SER A 89 -11.68 1.25 8.07
N LYS A 90 -11.84 -0.08 8.18
CA LYS A 90 -10.71 -1.01 8.29
C LYS A 90 -9.87 -1.08 7.02
N VAL A 91 -10.50 -1.04 5.85
CA VAL A 91 -9.77 -0.92 4.57
C VAL A 91 -8.97 0.38 4.51
N VAL A 92 -9.51 1.50 5.00
CA VAL A 92 -8.80 2.78 5.06
C VAL A 92 -7.61 2.71 6.02
N GLU A 93 -7.78 2.09 7.19
CA GLU A 93 -6.70 1.82 8.14
C GLU A 93 -5.57 1.02 7.47
N TRP A 94 -5.93 -0.06 6.75
CA TRP A 94 -4.99 -0.87 6.00
C TRP A 94 -4.24 -0.06 4.94
N MET A 95 -4.94 0.77 4.16
CA MET A 95 -4.31 1.65 3.17
C MET A 95 -3.31 2.60 3.83
N GLY A 96 -3.59 3.08 5.03
CA GLY A 96 -2.68 3.97 5.77
C GLY A 96 -1.36 3.30 6.11
N GLU A 97 -1.40 2.07 6.61
CA GLU A 97 -0.18 1.30 6.91
C GLU A 97 0.60 0.93 5.64
N HIS A 98 -0.06 0.78 4.50
CA HIS A 98 0.57 0.32 3.26
C HIS A 98 0.89 1.45 2.28
N ILE A 99 0.66 2.70 2.64
CA ILE A 99 0.95 3.84 1.79
C ILE A 99 2.44 3.89 1.41
N GLY A 100 2.71 4.00 0.10
CA GLY A 100 4.06 4.03 -0.44
C GLY A 100 4.83 2.71 -0.35
N LYS A 101 4.25 1.64 0.22
CA LYS A 101 4.82 0.30 0.18
C LYS A 101 4.51 -0.34 -1.18
N PRO A 102 5.43 -1.13 -1.77
CA PRO A 102 5.16 -1.81 -3.02
C PRO A 102 4.09 -2.89 -2.82
N ASP A 103 3.25 -3.10 -3.84
CA ASP A 103 2.27 -4.18 -3.83
C ASP A 103 2.96 -5.55 -3.60
N PRO A 104 2.35 -6.43 -2.79
CA PRO A 104 2.90 -7.75 -2.53
C PRO A 104 3.01 -8.56 -3.83
N LYS A 105 4.21 -9.02 -4.14
CA LYS A 105 4.47 -9.83 -5.34
C LYS A 105 3.98 -11.25 -5.11
N ILE A 106 3.06 -11.70 -5.98
CA ILE A 106 2.64 -13.11 -6.00
C ILE A 106 3.71 -13.91 -6.74
N GLU A 107 4.57 -14.58 -5.97
CA GLU A 107 5.61 -15.45 -6.53
C GLU A 107 5.09 -16.86 -6.79
N THR A 108 5.54 -17.43 -7.90
CA THR A 108 5.33 -18.85 -8.24
C THR A 108 6.64 -19.58 -8.12
N ASP A 109 6.64 -20.72 -7.44
CA ASP A 109 7.80 -21.59 -7.35
C ASP A 109 8.14 -22.14 -8.76
N PRO A 110 9.36 -21.93 -9.26
CA PRO A 110 9.72 -22.32 -10.63
C PRO A 110 9.77 -23.83 -10.84
N ALA A 111 9.99 -24.61 -9.78
CA ALA A 111 10.05 -26.07 -9.84
C ALA A 111 8.67 -26.71 -9.73
N THR A 112 7.80 -26.21 -8.84
CA THR A 112 6.48 -26.82 -8.58
C THR A 112 5.33 -26.14 -9.31
N ARG A 113 5.55 -24.94 -9.87
CA ARG A 113 4.51 -24.04 -10.42
C ARG A 113 3.41 -23.68 -9.42
N GLN A 114 3.65 -23.87 -8.13
CA GLN A 114 2.72 -23.51 -7.07
C GLN A 114 2.96 -22.07 -6.60
N ARG A 115 1.89 -21.40 -6.17
CA ARG A 115 1.99 -20.09 -5.52
C ARG A 115 2.76 -20.23 -4.21
N LYS A 116 3.78 -19.41 -4.01
CA LYS A 116 4.48 -19.35 -2.72
C LYS A 116 3.56 -18.76 -1.64
N SER A 117 3.73 -19.23 -0.41
CA SER A 117 3.04 -18.63 0.74
C SER A 117 3.39 -17.14 0.84
N LEU A 118 2.38 -16.34 1.14
CA LEU A 118 2.58 -14.92 1.47
C LEU A 118 3.21 -14.84 2.86
N ASN A 119 4.20 -13.96 3.02
CA ASN A 119 4.73 -13.59 4.32
C ASN A 119 4.07 -12.28 4.74
N PHE A 120 3.44 -12.31 5.91
CA PHE A 120 2.81 -11.13 6.50
C PHE A 120 3.72 -10.54 7.57
N SER A 121 3.71 -9.22 7.69
CA SER A 121 4.27 -8.51 8.84
C SER A 121 3.48 -8.80 10.11
N GLU A 122 4.03 -8.38 11.26
CA GLU A 122 3.34 -8.49 12.55
C GLU A 122 2.01 -7.71 12.55
N TYR A 123 2.01 -6.48 12.02
CA TYR A 123 0.80 -5.67 11.85
C TYR A 123 -0.25 -6.40 11.01
N GLU A 124 0.12 -6.89 9.82
CA GLU A 124 -0.84 -7.55 8.92
C GLU A 124 -1.40 -8.84 9.56
N THR A 125 -0.54 -9.57 10.27
CA THR A 125 -0.94 -10.77 11.00
C THR A 125 -1.96 -10.44 12.10
N ASP A 126 -1.77 -9.33 12.82
CA ASP A 126 -2.69 -8.91 13.88
C ASP A 126 -3.96 -8.28 13.32
N PHE A 127 -3.86 -7.47 12.28
CA PHE A 127 -4.98 -6.84 11.60
C PHE A 127 -5.96 -7.88 11.04
N LEU A 128 -5.44 -8.98 10.47
CA LEU A 128 -6.26 -10.05 9.90
C LEU A 128 -6.85 -11.00 10.96
N LYS A 129 -6.50 -10.85 12.26
CA LYS A 129 -7.14 -11.59 13.36
C LYS A 129 -8.48 -10.96 13.75
N VAL A 130 -9.39 -10.86 12.77
CA VAL A 130 -10.77 -10.42 12.97
C VAL A 130 -11.70 -11.63 13.09
N GLY A 131 -12.71 -11.53 13.96
CA GLY A 131 -13.76 -12.54 14.06
C GLY A 131 -14.60 -12.56 12.79
N VAL A 132 -15.17 -13.71 12.43
CA VAL A 132 -16.05 -13.85 11.24
C VAL A 132 -17.25 -12.91 11.32
N GLU A 133 -17.67 -12.55 12.54
CA GLU A 133 -18.79 -11.64 12.82
C GLU A 133 -18.48 -10.17 12.47
N GLU A 134 -17.21 -9.81 12.26
CA GLU A 134 -16.74 -8.45 11.96
C GLU A 134 -16.44 -8.22 10.46
N LEU A 135 -16.72 -9.23 9.62
CA LEU A 135 -16.58 -9.22 8.16
C LEU A 135 -17.95 -9.15 7.48
#